data_AF-A0A426D3V2-F1
#
_entry.id   AF-A0A426D3V2-F1
#
_cell.length_a   1.000
_cell.length_b   1.000
_cell.length_c   1.000
_cell.angle_alpha   90.00
_cell.angle_beta   90.00
_cell.angle_gamma   90.00
#
_symmetry.space_group_name_H-M   'P 1'
#
loop_
_entity.id
_entity.type
_entity.pdbx_description
1 polymer ?
#
loop_
_entity_poly.entity_id
_entity_poly.type
_entity_poly.pdbx_seq_one_letter_code
_entity_poly.pdbx_strand_id
1 'polypeptide(L)'
;MQKRYNDLYQLTDINSDCEKALTLLSEVKQPCRTALVANDLIRRVLKKAVDEMPDYSRLDADELRKELDNQWILFYSALSEFQATDNSISAIENKLAGVKHVIANINDTAAGVNAAIKEVMTRDEEDTDHE
;
A
#
# COMPACT_ATOMS: atom_id res chain seq x y z
N MET A 1 -6.40 -27.01 32.50
CA MET A 1 -5.96 -27.52 31.17
C MET A 1 -6.58 -26.74 30.01
N GLN A 2 -7.89 -26.47 30.05
CA GLN A 2 -8.61 -25.68 29.02
C GLN A 2 -8.01 -24.28 28.75
N LYS A 3 -7.60 -23.56 29.79
CA LYS A 3 -7.07 -22.18 29.70
C LYS A 3 -5.75 -22.10 28.91
N ARG A 4 -4.78 -22.96 29.22
CA ARG A 4 -3.50 -23.08 28.49
C ARG A 4 -3.67 -23.47 27.00
N TYR A 5 -4.76 -24.17 26.67
CA TYR A 5 -5.08 -24.53 25.29
C TYR A 5 -5.63 -23.33 24.50
N ASN A 6 -6.38 -22.44 25.17
CA ASN A 6 -6.84 -21.16 24.59
C ASN A 6 -5.67 -20.20 24.34
N ASP A 7 -4.69 -20.13 25.25
CA ASP A 7 -3.53 -19.23 25.13
C ASP A 7 -2.60 -19.63 23.96
N LEU A 8 -2.42 -20.93 23.72
CA LEU A 8 -1.72 -21.46 22.55
C LEU A 8 -2.48 -21.19 21.24
N TYR A 9 -3.82 -21.21 21.27
CA TYR A 9 -4.65 -20.90 20.11
C TYR A 9 -4.44 -19.45 19.65
N GLN A 10 -4.36 -18.50 20.59
CA GLN A 10 -4.12 -17.08 20.33
C GLN A 10 -2.76 -16.79 19.66
N LEU A 11 -1.71 -17.57 19.96
CA LEU A 11 -0.41 -17.44 19.27
C LEU A 11 -0.48 -17.91 17.81
N THR A 12 -1.30 -18.93 17.53
CA THR A 12 -1.58 -19.40 16.16
C THR A 12 -2.29 -18.32 15.35
N ASP A 13 -3.18 -17.55 15.98
CA ASP A 13 -3.88 -16.43 15.34
C ASP A 13 -2.91 -15.30 14.96
N ILE A 14 -1.94 -14.97 15.83
CA ILE A 14 -0.88 -14.01 15.52
C ILE A 14 -0.05 -14.47 14.32
N ASN A 15 0.32 -15.76 14.26
CA ASN A 15 1.10 -16.27 13.12
C ASN A 15 0.30 -16.19 11.81
N SER A 16 -0.98 -16.59 11.82
CA SER A 16 -1.86 -16.46 10.66
C SER A 16 -2.00 -15.01 10.21
N ASP A 17 -2.16 -14.08 11.14
CA ASP A 17 -2.27 -12.66 10.84
C ASP A 17 -0.95 -12.10 10.27
N CYS A 18 0.21 -12.49 10.82
CA CYS A 18 1.51 -12.16 10.23
C CYS A 18 1.66 -12.67 8.78
N GLU A 19 1.22 -13.89 8.48
CA GLU A 19 1.23 -14.45 7.12
C GLU A 19 0.32 -13.65 6.16
N LYS A 20 -0.86 -13.21 6.63
CA LYS A 20 -1.75 -12.31 5.87
C LYS A 20 -1.08 -10.98 5.59
N ALA A 21 -0.46 -10.34 6.59
CA ALA A 21 0.28 -9.09 6.39
C ALA A 21 1.42 -9.26 5.37
N LEU A 22 2.19 -10.34 5.46
CA LEU A 22 3.27 -10.63 4.52
C LEU A 22 2.73 -10.79 3.08
N THR A 23 1.59 -11.45 2.93
CA THR A 23 0.91 -11.62 1.63
C THR A 23 0.50 -10.26 1.07
N LEU A 24 -0.17 -9.42 1.86
CA LEU A 24 -0.59 -8.08 1.44
C LEU A 24 0.61 -7.21 1.04
N LEU A 25 1.70 -7.24 1.80
CA LEU A 25 2.94 -6.53 1.47
C LEU A 25 3.58 -7.05 0.17
N SER A 26 3.53 -8.37 -0.05
CA SER A 26 4.05 -8.99 -1.28
C SER A 26 3.26 -8.55 -2.52
N GLU A 27 1.94 -8.39 -2.38
CA GLU A 27 1.05 -7.94 -3.44
C GLU A 27 1.25 -6.47 -3.84
N VAL A 28 1.78 -5.62 -2.94
CA VAL A 28 2.12 -4.21 -3.22
C VAL A 28 3.26 -4.07 -4.24
N LYS A 29 4.10 -5.11 -4.41
CA LYS A 29 5.26 -5.07 -5.29
C LYS A 29 4.90 -4.76 -6.75
N GLN A 30 3.82 -5.34 -7.26
CA GLN A 30 3.43 -5.15 -8.65
C GLN A 30 2.83 -3.76 -8.91
N PRO A 31 1.86 -3.26 -8.13
CA PRO A 31 1.39 -1.88 -8.22
C PRO A 31 2.53 -0.84 -8.12
N CYS A 32 3.48 -1.02 -7.19
CA CYS A 32 4.64 -0.12 -7.10
C CYS A 32 5.48 -0.10 -8.37
N ARG A 33 5.72 -1.26 -8.99
CA ARG A 33 6.43 -1.35 -10.27
C ARG A 33 5.67 -0.66 -11.39
N THR A 34 4.37 -0.88 -11.48
CA THR A 34 3.50 -0.23 -12.49
C THR A 34 3.54 1.28 -12.33
N ALA A 35 3.38 1.79 -11.11
CA ALA A 35 3.44 3.23 -10.83
C ALA A 35 4.79 3.85 -11.21
N LEU A 36 5.90 3.16 -10.93
CA LEU A 36 7.24 3.64 -11.30
C LEU A 36 7.43 3.72 -12.82
N VAL A 37 7.02 2.67 -13.55
CA VAL A 37 7.13 2.64 -15.02
C VAL A 37 6.26 3.73 -15.66
N ALA A 38 5.03 3.90 -15.19
CA ALA A 38 4.13 4.94 -15.66
C ALA A 38 4.70 6.35 -15.38
N ASN A 39 5.27 6.58 -14.19
CA ASN A 39 5.93 7.84 -13.86
C ASN A 39 7.12 8.14 -14.80
N ASP A 40 7.96 7.16 -15.08
CA ASP A 40 9.06 7.31 -16.04
C ASP A 40 8.59 7.61 -17.47
N LEU A 41 7.43 7.06 -17.88
CA LEU A 41 6.80 7.39 -19.16
C LEU A 41 6.26 8.81 -19.18
N ILE A 42 5.47 9.20 -18.16
CA ILE A 42 4.95 10.56 -17.99
C ILE A 42 6.09 11.58 -18.05
N ARG A 43 7.17 11.35 -17.29
CA ARG A 43 8.34 12.24 -17.27
C ARG A 43 8.94 12.40 -18.66
N ARG A 44 9.09 11.30 -19.41
CA ARG A 44 9.65 11.34 -20.77
C ARG A 44 8.73 12.08 -21.74
N VAL A 45 7.43 11.81 -21.70
CA VAL A 45 6.45 12.46 -22.59
C VAL A 45 6.38 13.95 -22.31
N LEU A 46 6.25 14.36 -21.05
CA LEU A 46 6.21 15.78 -20.68
C LEU A 46 7.52 16.49 -20.98
N LYS A 47 8.67 15.86 -20.72
CA LYS A 47 9.96 16.44 -21.09
C LYS A 47 10.07 16.66 -22.59
N LYS A 48 9.67 15.67 -23.40
CA LYS A 48 9.65 15.79 -24.86
C LYS A 48 8.74 16.93 -25.30
N ALA A 49 7.52 17.02 -24.76
CA ALA A 49 6.57 18.09 -25.09
C ALA A 49 7.13 19.49 -24.79
N VAL A 50 7.87 19.65 -23.68
CA VAL A 50 8.52 20.91 -23.32
C VAL A 50 9.75 21.20 -24.19
N ASP A 51 10.61 20.20 -24.42
CA ASP A 51 11.85 20.37 -25.18
C ASP A 51 11.58 20.64 -26.67
N GLU A 52 10.50 20.05 -27.22
CA GLU A 52 10.10 20.19 -28.63
C GLU A 52 9.01 21.26 -28.84
N MET A 53 8.68 22.04 -27.81
CA MET A 53 7.63 23.07 -27.89
C MET A 53 8.02 24.13 -28.93
N PRO A 54 7.25 24.29 -30.03
CA PRO A 54 7.61 25.23 -31.08
C PRO A 54 7.24 26.67 -30.70
N ASP A 55 7.86 27.60 -31.40
CA ASP A 55 7.44 29.00 -31.37
C ASP A 55 6.15 29.18 -32.17
N TYR A 56 5.02 29.06 -31.48
CA TYR A 56 3.68 29.16 -32.07
C TYR A 56 3.43 30.48 -32.83
N SER A 57 4.19 31.54 -32.53
CA SER A 57 4.04 32.82 -33.22
C SER A 57 4.55 32.80 -34.67
N ARG A 58 5.33 31.78 -35.04
CA ARG A 58 5.96 31.63 -36.35
C ARG A 58 5.28 30.62 -37.26
N LEU A 59 4.27 29.90 -36.75
CA LEU A 59 3.54 28.90 -37.49
C LEU A 59 2.39 29.53 -38.28
N ASP A 60 2.16 29.06 -39.50
CA ASP A 60 0.91 29.35 -40.19
C ASP A 60 -0.27 28.54 -39.60
N ALA A 61 -1.48 28.74 -40.14
CA ALA A 61 -2.68 28.11 -39.60
C ALA A 61 -2.68 26.56 -39.73
N ASP A 62 -2.11 26.03 -40.81
CA ASP A 62 -2.06 24.59 -41.05
C ASP A 62 -0.97 23.94 -40.20
N GLU A 63 0.18 24.60 -40.08
CA GLU A 63 1.28 24.20 -39.20
C GLU A 63 0.86 24.22 -37.73
N LEU A 64 0.20 25.30 -37.28
CA LEU A 64 -0.32 25.44 -35.92
C LEU A 64 -1.33 24.33 -35.61
N ARG A 65 -2.24 24.02 -36.54
CA ARG A 65 -3.22 22.96 -36.35
C ARG A 65 -2.56 21.60 -36.18
N LYS A 66 -1.61 21.27 -37.07
CA LYS A 66 -0.87 20.00 -37.01
C LYS A 66 -0.10 19.86 -35.71
N GLU A 67 0.50 20.95 -35.23
CA GLU A 67 1.23 20.94 -33.98
C GLU A 67 0.32 20.74 -32.77
N LEU A 68 -0.83 21.43 -32.73
CA LEU A 68 -1.82 21.24 -31.67
C LEU A 68 -2.35 19.80 -31.65
N ASP A 69 -2.57 19.18 -32.81
CA ASP A 69 -2.96 17.77 -32.91
C ASP A 69 -1.87 16.83 -32.36
N ASN A 70 -0.60 17.09 -32.67
CA ASN A 70 0.53 16.32 -32.12
C ASN A 70 0.64 16.46 -30.60
N GLN A 71 0.55 17.69 -30.07
CA GLN A 71 0.59 17.96 -28.64
C GLN A 71 -0.58 17.30 -27.93
N TRP A 72 -1.79 17.33 -28.53
CA TRP A 72 -2.96 16.66 -27.99
C TRP A 72 -2.75 15.16 -27.82
N ILE A 73 -2.13 14.48 -28.80
CA ILE A 73 -1.79 13.06 -28.71
C ILE A 73 -0.82 12.80 -27.55
N LEU A 74 0.21 13.65 -27.39
CA LEU A 74 1.17 13.53 -26.28
C LEU A 74 0.49 13.71 -24.92
N PHE A 75 -0.36 14.74 -24.78
CA PHE A 75 -1.11 14.98 -23.55
C PHE A 75 -2.07 13.84 -23.22
N TYR A 76 -2.78 13.31 -24.22
CA TYR A 76 -3.70 12.19 -24.02
C TYR A 76 -2.95 10.92 -23.56
N SER A 77 -1.79 10.65 -24.17
CA SER A 77 -0.92 9.55 -23.72
C SER A 77 -0.44 9.74 -22.28
N ALA A 78 0.03 10.95 -21.92
CA ALA A 78 0.45 11.23 -20.55
C ALA A 78 -0.71 11.09 -19.54
N LEU A 79 -1.91 11.55 -19.90
CA LEU A 79 -3.11 11.45 -19.06
C LEU A 79 -3.49 9.98 -18.78
N SER A 80 -3.42 9.12 -19.78
CA SER A 80 -3.67 7.68 -19.60
C SER A 80 -2.68 7.04 -18.62
N GLU A 81 -1.40 7.42 -18.70
CA GLU A 81 -0.38 6.93 -17.75
C GLU A 81 -0.58 7.50 -16.34
N PHE A 82 -1.04 8.75 -16.21
CA PHE A 82 -1.44 9.32 -14.91
C PHE A 82 -2.57 8.51 -14.28
N GLN A 83 -3.60 8.14 -15.06
CA GLN A 83 -4.69 7.29 -14.57
C GLN A 83 -4.20 5.90 -14.14
N ALA A 84 -3.28 5.30 -14.90
CA ALA A 84 -2.67 4.02 -14.52
C ALA A 84 -1.88 4.13 -13.20
N THR A 85 -1.19 5.25 -12.99
CA THR A 85 -0.48 5.56 -11.74
C THR A 85 -1.45 5.71 -10.58
N ASP A 86 -2.53 6.47 -10.76
CA ASP A 86 -3.56 6.72 -9.74
C ASP A 86 -4.25 5.41 -9.29
N ASN A 87 -4.59 4.55 -10.24
CA ASN A 87 -5.12 3.21 -9.98
C ASN A 87 -4.12 2.35 -9.18
N SER A 88 -2.83 2.44 -9.51
CA SER A 88 -1.78 1.72 -8.80
C SER A 88 -1.62 2.23 -7.37
N ILE A 89 -1.67 3.55 -7.15
CA ILE A 89 -1.64 4.16 -5.81
C ILE A 89 -2.84 3.69 -4.99
N SER A 90 -4.04 3.75 -5.55
CA SER A 90 -5.26 3.27 -4.89
C SER A 90 -5.15 1.79 -4.48
N ALA A 91 -4.54 0.95 -5.31
CA ALA A 91 -4.29 -0.45 -4.97
C ALA A 91 -3.29 -0.61 -3.81
N ILE A 92 -2.21 0.18 -3.79
CA ILE A 92 -1.23 0.21 -2.70
C ILE A 92 -1.89 0.63 -1.39
N GLU A 93 -2.66 1.71 -1.40
CA GLU A 93 -3.35 2.24 -0.22
C GLU A 93 -4.33 1.22 0.38
N ASN A 94 -5.09 0.53 -0.47
CA ASN A 94 -5.99 -0.55 -0.04
C ASN A 94 -5.24 -1.69 0.65
N LYS A 95 -4.10 -2.12 0.10
CA LYS A 95 -3.28 -3.17 0.74
C LYS A 95 -2.67 -2.70 2.05
N LEU A 96 -2.22 -1.44 2.11
CA LEU A 96 -1.68 -0.84 3.32
C LEU A 96 -2.75 -0.71 4.42
N ALA A 97 -3.99 -0.38 4.07
CA ALA A 97 -5.11 -0.40 4.99
C ALA A 97 -5.37 -1.80 5.56
N GLY A 98 -5.29 -2.84 4.72
CA GLY A 98 -5.34 -4.23 5.16
C GLY A 98 -4.23 -4.58 6.15
N VAL A 99 -2.99 -4.19 5.87
CA VAL A 99 -1.86 -4.40 6.81
C VAL A 99 -2.10 -3.68 8.14
N LYS A 100 -2.63 -2.46 8.13
CA LYS A 100 -2.97 -1.73 9.37
C LYS A 100 -4.02 -2.48 10.20
N HIS A 101 -5.04 -3.04 9.57
CA HIS A 101 -6.03 -3.86 10.26
C HIS A 101 -5.41 -5.10 10.89
N VAL A 102 -4.53 -5.80 10.15
CA VAL A 102 -3.84 -6.97 10.68
C VAL A 102 -2.95 -6.62 11.89
N ILE A 103 -2.25 -5.50 11.85
CA ILE A 103 -1.45 -5.01 13.00
C ILE A 103 -2.35 -4.73 14.21
N ALA A 104 -3.54 -4.16 14.00
CA ALA A 104 -4.49 -3.95 15.08
C ALA A 104 -4.92 -5.27 15.73
N ASN A 105 -5.28 -6.29 14.94
CA ASN A 105 -5.62 -7.62 15.46
C ASN A 105 -4.49 -8.25 16.28
N ILE A 106 -3.24 -8.15 15.80
CA ILE A 106 -2.07 -8.68 16.52
C ILE A 106 -1.90 -7.96 17.86
N ASN A 107 -2.06 -6.65 17.89
CA ASN A 107 -1.97 -5.87 19.13
C ASN A 107 -3.07 -6.25 20.13
N ASP A 108 -4.31 -6.42 19.66
CA ASP A 108 -5.42 -6.85 20.51
C ASP A 108 -5.19 -8.26 21.08
N THR A 109 -4.71 -9.18 20.23
CA THR A 109 -4.37 -10.54 20.66
C THR A 109 -3.22 -10.53 21.68
N ALA A 110 -2.17 -9.75 21.43
CA ALA A 110 -1.06 -9.60 22.38
C ALA A 110 -1.49 -8.98 23.72
N ALA A 111 -2.42 -8.02 23.70
CA ALA A 111 -2.99 -7.44 24.90
C ALA A 111 -3.79 -8.48 25.70
N GLY A 112 -4.57 -9.33 25.02
CA GLY A 112 -5.28 -10.46 25.62
C GLY A 112 -4.34 -11.46 26.29
N VAL A 113 -3.28 -11.88 25.60
CA VAL A 113 -2.25 -12.76 26.16
C VAL A 113 -1.58 -12.13 27.38
N ASN A 114 -1.22 -10.85 27.31
CA ASN A 114 -0.59 -10.14 28.43
C ASN A 114 -1.52 -10.06 29.66
N ALA A 115 -2.83 -9.85 29.45
CA ALA A 115 -3.81 -9.89 30.53
C ALA A 115 -3.92 -11.28 31.16
N ALA A 116 -3.94 -12.34 30.35
CA ALA A 116 -3.98 -13.72 30.83
C ALA A 116 -2.74 -14.09 31.66
N ILE A 117 -1.55 -13.67 31.23
CA ILE A 117 -0.30 -13.88 31.99
C ILE A 117 -0.38 -13.20 33.35
N LYS A 118 -0.81 -11.93 33.40
CA LYS A 118 -0.95 -11.21 34.67
C LYS A 118 -1.89 -11.92 35.64
N GLU A 119 -3.03 -12.40 35.15
CA GLU A 119 -4.01 -13.14 35.98
C GLU A 119 -3.41 -14.42 36.57
N VAL A 120 -2.58 -15.14 35.80
CA VAL A 120 -1.87 -16.33 36.31
C VAL A 120 -0.86 -15.95 37.39
N MET A 121 -0.06 -14.91 37.15
CA MET A 121 0.96 -14.47 38.11
C MET A 121 0.35 -14.01 39.44
N THR A 122 -0.75 -13.25 39.41
CA THR A 122 -1.42 -12.80 40.64
C THR A 122 -2.06 -13.95 41.42
N ARG A 123 -2.49 -15.02 40.75
CA ARG A 123 -3.05 -16.21 41.42
C ARG A 123 -2.00 -17.02 42.16
N ASP A 124 -0.82 -17.17 41.57
CA ASP A 124 0.29 -17.86 42.21
C ASP A 124 0.81 -17.09 43.44
N GLU A 125 0.70 -15.74 43.46
CA GLU A 125 1.03 -14.91 44.64
C GLU A 125 0.02 -15.08 45.79
N GLU A 126 -1.29 -15.09 45.51
CA GLU A 126 -2.33 -15.31 46.53
C GLU A 126 -2.28 -16.72 47.17
N ASP A 127 -1.93 -17.74 46.39
CA ASP A 127 -1.80 -19.11 46.88
C ASP A 127 -0.55 -19.29 47.77
N THR A 128 0.52 -18.48 47.59
CA THR A 128 1.73 -18.51 48.44
C THR A 128 1.60 -17.78 49.77
N ASP A 129 0.68 -16.83 49.92
CA ASP A 129 0.45 -16.09 51.17
C ASP A 129 -0.48 -16.84 52.17
N HIS A 130 -0.91 -18.06 51.82
CA HIS A 130 -1.83 -18.89 52.60
C HIS A 130 -1.26 -20.26 53.05
N GLU A 131 0.05 -20.51 52.87
CA GLU A 131 0.79 -21.64 53.45
C GLU A 131 1.72 -21.20 54.60
#